data_AF-A8Q0W7-F1
#
_entry.id   AF-A8Q0W7-F1
#
_cell.length_a   1.000
_cell.length_b   1.000
_cell.length_c   1.000
_cell.angle_alpha   90.00
_cell.angle_beta   90.00
_cell.angle_gamma   90.00
#
_symmetry.space_group_name_H-M   'P 1'
#
loop_
_entity.id
_entity.type
_entity.pdbx_description
1 polymer ?
#
loop_
_entity_poly.entity_id
_entity_poly.type
_entity_poly.pdbx_seq_one_letter_code
_entity_poly.pdbx_strand_id
1 'polypeptide(L)'
;MSTSLKASIAPVPSANDFLDIVLSKTQRKTPTVIHPGYKITRIRSFYMRKVMFTKDAFTEKLQAILSEFPVLENLHPFTSSLLKYVDCVAI
;
A
#
# COMPACT_ATOMS: atom_id res chain seq x y z
N MET A 1 -10.65 26.20 -8.55
CA MET A 1 -10.25 25.13 -9.50
C MET A 1 -8.73 25.00 -9.42
N SER A 2 -8.21 23.97 -8.74
CA SER A 2 -6.76 23.77 -8.59
C SER A 2 -6.18 23.23 -9.90
N THR A 3 -5.21 23.94 -10.47
CA THR A 3 -4.45 23.55 -11.66
C THR A 3 -3.18 22.76 -11.32
N SER A 4 -2.91 22.50 -10.04
CA SER A 4 -1.63 21.94 -9.59
C SER A 4 -1.73 20.42 -9.38
N LEU A 5 -1.06 19.66 -10.25
CA LEU A 5 -0.68 18.27 -9.98
C LEU A 5 0.33 18.30 -8.83
N LYS A 6 0.06 17.57 -7.74
CA LYS A 6 1.02 17.48 -6.62
C LYS A 6 2.34 16.91 -7.14
N ALA A 7 3.40 17.71 -7.08
CA ALA A 7 4.74 17.38 -7.59
C ALA A 7 5.47 16.27 -6.82
N SER A 8 4.84 15.65 -5.80
CA SER A 8 5.46 14.62 -4.96
C SER A 8 4.52 13.43 -4.81
N ILE A 9 4.52 12.56 -5.81
CA ILE A 9 3.90 11.23 -5.74
C ILE A 9 5.05 10.25 -5.45
N ALA A 10 4.87 9.37 -4.46
CA ALA A 10 5.86 8.34 -4.20
C ALA A 10 5.86 7.32 -5.35
N PRO A 11 7.03 6.82 -5.79
CA PRO A 11 7.08 5.81 -6.84
C PRO A 11 6.32 4.56 -6.39
N VAL A 12 5.39 4.11 -7.24
CA VAL A 12 4.63 2.88 -7.00
C VAL A 12 5.57 1.68 -7.23
N PRO A 13 5.83 0.85 -6.20
CA PRO A 13 6.72 -0.30 -6.33
C PRO A 13 6.13 -1.39 -7.23
N SER A 14 7.00 -2.24 -7.78
CA SER A 14 6.56 -3.44 -8.50
C SER A 14 5.85 -4.41 -7.54
N ALA A 15 5.07 -5.36 -8.08
CA ALA A 15 4.34 -6.33 -7.26
C ALA A 15 5.26 -7.15 -6.33
N ASN A 16 6.43 -7.56 -6.81
CA ASN A 16 7.39 -8.32 -6.01
C ASN A 16 8.02 -7.45 -4.91
N ASP A 17 8.47 -6.23 -5.26
CA ASP A 17 9.05 -5.31 -4.29
C ASP A 17 8.03 -4.92 -3.22
N PHE A 18 6.76 -4.77 -3.60
CA PHE A 18 5.68 -4.46 -2.69
C PHE A 18 5.47 -5.56 -1.65
N LEU A 19 5.48 -6.83 -2.07
CA LEU A 19 5.41 -7.98 -1.16
C LEU A 19 6.61 -7.97 -0.21
N ASP A 20 7.82 -7.81 -0.72
CA ASP A 20 9.04 -7.83 0.09
C ASP A 20 9.07 -6.70 1.13
N ILE A 21 8.66 -5.49 0.75
CA ILE A 21 8.56 -4.35 1.67
C ILE A 21 7.61 -4.66 2.83
N VAL A 22 6.41 -5.17 2.54
CA VAL A 22 5.38 -5.44 3.56
C VAL A 22 5.74 -6.62 4.44
N LEU A 23 6.27 -7.71 3.85
CA LEU A 23 6.70 -8.89 4.60
C LEU A 23 7.92 -8.59 5.47
N SER A 24 8.90 -7.83 4.95
CA SER A 24 10.05 -7.36 5.73
C SER A 24 9.63 -6.45 6.90
N LYS A 25 8.66 -5.55 6.69
CA LYS A 25 8.10 -4.70 7.75
C LYS A 25 7.39 -5.55 8.82
N THR A 26 6.62 -6.55 8.40
CA THR A 26 5.92 -7.47 9.31
C THR A 26 6.91 -8.24 10.17
N GLN A 27 7.98 -8.79 9.59
CA GLN A 27 8.96 -9.57 10.33
C GLN A 27 9.76 -8.73 11.33
N ARG A 28 10.10 -7.47 10.99
CA ARG A 28 10.82 -6.57 11.91
C ARG A 28 9.97 -6.04 13.06
N LYS A 29 8.66 -5.85 12.85
CA LYS A 29 7.76 -5.24 13.84
C LYS A 29 6.94 -6.23 14.67
N THR A 30 6.87 -7.49 14.26
CA THR A 30 6.16 -8.55 15.00
C THR A 30 7.15 -9.52 15.65
N PRO A 31 6.81 -10.14 16.79
CA PRO A 31 7.66 -11.16 17.39
C PRO A 31 7.88 -12.33 16.42
N THR A 32 9.09 -12.89 16.42
CA THR A 32 9.53 -13.88 15.42
C THR A 32 9.76 -15.28 15.98
N VAL A 33 10.00 -15.40 17.30
CA VAL A 33 10.32 -16.67 17.94
C VAL A 33 9.10 -17.23 18.66
N ILE A 34 8.84 -18.51 18.44
CA ILE A 34 7.87 -19.31 19.20
C ILE A 34 8.45 -20.69 19.48
N HIS A 35 8.15 -21.24 20.66
CA HIS A 35 8.65 -22.54 21.09
C HIS A 35 7.52 -23.57 21.22
N PRO A 36 7.80 -24.86 20.96
CA PRO A 36 6.86 -25.93 21.25
C PRO A 36 6.56 -26.00 22.76
N GLY A 37 5.33 -26.37 23.11
CA GLY A 37 4.88 -26.45 24.52
C GLY A 37 4.21 -25.19 25.06
N TYR A 38 4.14 -24.10 24.30
CA TYR A 38 3.33 -22.93 24.68
C TYR A 38 1.83 -23.23 24.60
N LYS A 39 1.04 -22.59 25.48
CA LYS A 39 -0.42 -22.68 25.45
C LYS A 39 -0.95 -22.31 24.06
N ILE A 40 -1.90 -23.09 23.54
CA ILE A 40 -2.49 -22.89 22.19
C ILE A 40 -2.99 -21.46 21.98
N THR A 41 -3.54 -20.83 23.01
CA THR A 41 -4.00 -19.44 22.96
C THR A 41 -2.87 -18.48 22.56
N ARG A 42 -1.67 -18.68 23.09
CA ARG A 42 -0.50 -17.85 22.78
C ARG A 42 -0.03 -18.07 21.34
N ILE A 43 -0.04 -19.31 20.85
CA ILE A 43 0.31 -19.66 19.46
C ILE A 43 -0.67 -19.00 18.49
N ARG A 44 -1.97 -19.08 18.78
CA ARG A 44 -3.02 -18.43 17.98
C ARG A 44 -2.85 -16.91 17.97
N SER A 45 -2.66 -16.27 19.12
CA SER A 45 -2.43 -14.83 19.20
C SER A 45 -1.16 -14.40 18.46
N PHE A 46 -0.12 -15.23 18.45
CA PHE A 46 1.12 -14.97 17.71
C PHE A 46 0.88 -14.90 16.20
N TYR A 47 0.21 -15.91 15.62
CA TYR A 47 -0.09 -15.92 14.18
C TYR A 47 -1.16 -14.90 13.80
N MET A 48 -2.22 -14.74 14.60
CA MET A 48 -3.25 -13.73 14.34
C MET A 48 -2.66 -12.32 14.30
N ARG A 49 -1.73 -12.00 15.20
CA ARG A 49 -1.02 -10.70 15.17
C ARG A 49 -0.25 -10.50 13.87
N LYS A 50 0.42 -11.54 13.36
CA LYS A 50 1.13 -11.46 12.07
C LYS A 50 0.15 -11.19 10.92
N VAL A 51 -0.94 -11.94 10.83
CA VAL A 51 -1.95 -11.77 9.78
C VAL A 51 -2.60 -10.38 9.82
N MET A 52 -3.04 -9.93 11.00
CA MET A 52 -3.67 -8.61 11.13
C MET A 52 -2.70 -7.48 10.81
N PHE A 53 -1.45 -7.57 11.29
CA PHE A 53 -0.44 -6.55 10.98
C PHE A 53 -0.15 -6.46 9.48
N THR A 54 -0.03 -7.61 8.80
CA THR A 54 0.17 -7.64 7.35
C THR A 54 -1.02 -7.03 6.60
N LYS A 55 -2.26 -7.36 7.01
CA LYS A 55 -3.48 -6.76 6.45
C LYS A 55 -3.45 -5.24 6.55
N ASP A 56 -3.15 -4.72 7.74
CA ASP A 56 -3.14 -3.28 8.01
C ASP A 56 -2.03 -2.58 7.23
N ALA A 57 -0.84 -3.18 7.14
CA ALA A 57 0.28 -2.64 6.36
C ALA A 57 -0.02 -2.60 4.85
N PHE A 58 -0.71 -3.60 4.30
CA PHE A 58 -1.17 -3.57 2.91
C PHE A 58 -2.20 -2.47 2.69
N THR A 59 -3.17 -2.37 3.60
CA THR A 59 -4.25 -1.37 3.51
C THR A 59 -3.68 0.04 3.58
N GLU A 60 -2.78 0.32 4.53
CA GLU A 60 -2.08 1.60 4.69
C GLU A 60 -1.38 2.03 3.39
N LYS A 61 -0.63 1.10 2.77
CA LYS A 61 0.12 1.39 1.56
C LYS A 61 -0.77 1.60 0.34
N LEU A 62 -1.78 0.76 0.15
CA LEU A 62 -2.73 0.92 -0.96
C LEU A 62 -3.54 2.22 -0.81
N GLN A 63 -3.96 2.55 0.41
CA GLN A 63 -4.66 3.79 0.68
C GLN A 63 -3.77 5.02 0.41
N ALA A 64 -2.49 4.97 0.77
CA ALA A 64 -1.54 6.04 0.47
C ALA A 64 -1.44 6.27 -1.04
N ILE A 65 -1.26 5.19 -1.82
CA ILE A 65 -1.24 5.21 -3.28
C ILE A 65 -2.53 5.88 -3.81
N LEU A 66 -3.70 5.43 -3.39
CA LEU A 66 -4.98 6.00 -3.82
C LEU A 66 -5.15 7.48 -3.47
N SER A 67 -4.60 7.93 -2.34
CA SER A 67 -4.70 9.32 -1.87
C SER A 67 -3.72 10.28 -2.54
N GLU A 68 -2.61 9.76 -3.08
CA GLU A 68 -1.59 10.53 -3.77
C GLU A 68 -2.00 10.84 -5.22
N PHE A 69 -2.75 9.94 -5.86
CA PHE A 69 -3.24 10.15 -7.22
C PHE A 69 -4.42 11.14 -7.28
N PRO A 70 -4.40 12.10 -8.23
CA PRO A 70 -5.50 13.03 -8.41
C PRO A 70 -6.72 12.36 -9.05
N VAL A 71 -7.92 12.65 -8.53
CA VAL A 71 -9.18 12.20 -9.13
C VAL A 71 -9.47 13.02 -10.39
N LEU A 72 -9.57 12.36 -11.54
CA LEU A 72 -9.72 12.99 -12.86
C LEU A 72 -10.98 13.88 -12.99
N GLU A 73 -12.06 13.54 -12.30
CA GLU A 73 -13.34 14.29 -12.33
C GLU A 73 -13.26 15.66 -11.65
N ASN A 74 -12.33 15.82 -10.69
CA ASN A 74 -12.13 17.07 -9.96
C ASN A 74 -11.10 18.00 -10.63
N LEU A 75 -10.55 17.57 -11.78
CA LEU A 75 -9.54 18.31 -12.52
C LEU A 75 -10.20 19.19 -13.60
N HIS A 76 -9.56 20.30 -13.93
CA HIS A 76 -10.03 21.19 -15.00
C HIS A 76 -10.19 20.41 -16.32
N PRO A 77 -11.23 20.66 -17.14
CA PRO A 77 -11.51 19.89 -18.37
C PRO A 77 -10.31 19.75 -19.32
N PHE A 78 -9.42 20.74 -19.35
CA PHE A 78 -8.18 20.69 -20.14
C PHE A 78 -7.18 19.65 -19.62
N THR A 79 -6.90 19.63 -18.31
CA THR A 79 -5.91 18.72 -17.72
C THR A 79 -6.43 17.29 -17.65
N SER A 80 -7.73 17.08 -17.44
CA SER A 80 -8.34 15.76 -17.49
C SER A 80 -8.38 15.17 -18.91
N SER A 81 -8.62 16.00 -19.92
CA SER A 81 -8.52 15.58 -21.33
C SER A 81 -7.10 15.17 -21.68
N LEU A 82 -6.10 15.95 -21.26
CA LEU A 82 -4.69 15.66 -21.54
C LEU A 82 -4.24 14.33 -20.91
N LEU A 83 -4.60 14.07 -19.64
CA LEU A 83 -4.25 12.80 -18.97
C LEU A 83 -4.87 11.58 -19.67
N LYS A 84 -6.15 11.66 -20.07
CA LYS A 84 -6.83 10.59 -20.82
C LYS A 84 -6.12 10.24 -22.13
N TYR A 85 -5.54 11.21 -22.82
CA TYR A 85 -4.78 10.96 -24.05
C TYR A 85 -3.41 10.30 -23.80
N VAL A 86 -2.76 10.60 -22.67
CA VAL A 86 -1.44 10.06 -22.32
C VAL A 86 -1.55 8.64 -21.74
N ASP A 87 -2.53 8.38 -20.87
CA ASP A 87 -2.71 7.07 -20.23
C ASP A 87 -3.09 5.96 -21.24
N CYS A 88 -3.71 6.32 -22.39
CA CYS A 88 -4.05 5.38 -23.47
C CYS A 88 -2.83 4.77 -24.19
N VAL A 89 -1.61 5.27 -23.92
CA VAL A 89 -0.35 4.77 -24.51
C VAL A 89 0.45 3.89 -23.53
N ALA A 90 0.08 3.86 -22.24
CA ALA A 90 0.86 3.22 -21.18
C ALA A 90 0.20 1.97 -20.55
N ILE A 91 -0.92 1.50 -21.11
CA ILE A 91 -1.54 0.19 -20.85
C ILE A 91 -1.70 -0.51 -22.20
#